data_AF-A0A2E3LX99-F1
#
_entry.id   AF-A0A2E3LX99-F1
#
_cell.length_a   1.000
_cell.length_b   1.000
_cell.length_c   1.000
_cell.angle_alpha   90.00
_cell.angle_beta   90.00
_cell.angle_gamma   90.00
#
_symmetry.space_group_name_H-M   'P 1'
#
loop_
_entity.id
_entity.type
_entity.pdbx_description
1 polymer ?
#
loop_
_entity_poly.entity_id
_entity_poly.type
_entity_poly.pdbx_seq_one_letter_code
_entity_poly.pdbx_strand_id
1 'polypeptide(L)'
;MNPNKRDAFKIVSMRDIEDDNWGELIIYNPLKSDLNNTRLNICLFCAYSFGYLALKQIVSDIESKMDCNISLVVTDDPTSKFSRINKNKRHWKHYNEEERELIFLDIKNTSTSNSINFYTGSIKSNYFLSFFNKLNIDLILVAGFGQILSENIIKKACYGCFNFHPGLELETEKYRGVDPFNHMLKNNDPFTFMNLHHVSDVVDGGKLAAKSIPINISLQDKTVDDFTKRMLIYEKATSATAYMAKNIIQEALKRHQSKNREKIDSISVNSQIKKDIKKFLEEPIVENKYKFTRPSESPLLHFMISK
;
A
#
# COMPACT_ATOMS: atom_id res chain seq x y z
N MET A 1 24.94 -5.25 3.28
CA MET A 1 25.13 -4.15 2.31
C MET A 1 26.31 -3.31 2.76
N ASN A 2 27.18 -2.89 1.84
CA ASN A 2 28.35 -2.07 2.16
C ASN A 2 27.88 -0.60 2.33
N PRO A 3 28.00 0.01 3.52
CA PRO A 3 27.40 1.33 3.82
C PRO A 3 28.05 2.51 3.07
N ASN A 4 29.12 2.29 2.28
CA ASN A 4 29.94 3.35 1.69
C ASN A 4 29.80 3.54 0.16
N LYS A 5 28.81 2.92 -0.50
CA LYS A 5 28.40 3.32 -1.86
C LYS A 5 26.96 3.82 -1.80
N ARG A 6 26.76 5.14 -1.71
CA ARG A 6 25.45 5.71 -2.04
C ARG A 6 25.23 5.47 -3.52
N ASP A 7 24.20 4.71 -3.87
CA ASP A 7 23.80 4.53 -5.27
C ASP A 7 23.62 5.92 -5.90
N ALA A 8 24.18 6.14 -7.09
CA ALA A 8 23.96 7.39 -7.79
C ALA A 8 22.47 7.50 -8.15
N PHE A 9 21.86 8.66 -7.90
CA PHE A 9 20.45 8.90 -8.21
C PHE A 9 20.27 10.17 -9.02
N LYS A 10 19.20 10.20 -9.81
CA LYS A 10 18.71 11.36 -10.56
C LYS A 10 17.33 11.74 -10.06
N ILE A 11 17.13 13.02 -9.75
CA ILE A 11 15.80 13.57 -9.49
C ILE A 11 15.34 14.29 -10.75
N VAL A 12 14.11 14.01 -11.18
CA VAL A 12 13.44 14.68 -12.30
C VAL A 12 12.18 15.33 -11.76
N SER A 13 12.13 16.67 -11.81
CA SER A 13 10.90 17.43 -11.55
C SER A 13 9.98 17.29 -12.77
N MET A 14 8.73 16.88 -12.57
CA MET A 14 7.79 16.75 -13.69
C MET A 14 7.41 18.12 -14.27
N ARG A 15 7.58 19.20 -13.51
CA ARG A 15 7.40 20.58 -13.96
C ARG A 15 8.45 21.02 -14.98
N ASP A 16 9.60 20.35 -15.02
CA ASP A 16 10.70 20.71 -15.92
C ASP A 16 10.60 19.95 -17.26
N ILE A 17 9.64 19.02 -17.38
CA ILE A 17 9.53 18.07 -18.48
C ILE A 17 8.29 18.31 -19.34
N GLU A 18 7.13 18.49 -18.69
CA GLU A 18 5.84 18.66 -19.35
C GLU A 18 5.11 19.81 -18.62
N ASP A 19 4.70 20.84 -19.37
CA ASP A 19 3.90 21.94 -18.82
C ASP A 19 2.64 21.39 -18.14
N ASP A 20 2.27 21.95 -16.98
CA ASP A 20 1.08 21.57 -16.20
C ASP A 20 1.13 20.17 -15.52
N ASN A 21 2.32 19.56 -15.44
CA ASN A 21 2.55 18.38 -14.60
C ASN A 21 3.12 18.71 -13.22
N TRP A 22 2.93 17.78 -12.28
CA TRP A 22 3.34 17.90 -10.88
C TRP A 22 4.03 16.62 -10.41
N GLY A 23 4.71 16.72 -9.27
CA GLY A 23 5.45 15.63 -8.65
C GLY A 23 6.89 15.51 -9.15
N GLU A 24 7.55 14.46 -8.67
CA GLU A 24 8.96 14.16 -8.94
C GLU A 24 9.13 12.68 -9.25
N LEU A 25 10.21 12.37 -9.96
CA LEU A 25 10.70 11.01 -10.17
C LEU A 25 12.13 10.93 -9.65
N ILE A 26 12.38 10.03 -8.70
CA ILE A 26 13.71 9.67 -8.21
C ILE A 26 14.09 8.34 -8.83
N ILE A 27 15.20 8.32 -9.58
CA ILE A 27 15.72 7.16 -10.30
C ILE A 27 17.09 6.79 -9.74
N TYR A 28 17.27 5.54 -9.34
CA TYR A 28 18.56 5.02 -8.86
C TYR A 28 19.31 4.27 -9.99
N ASN A 29 20.65 4.33 -9.97
CA ASN A 29 21.54 3.71 -10.96
C ASN A 29 22.51 2.70 -10.30
N PRO A 30 22.63 1.44 -10.81
CA PRO A 30 21.83 0.83 -11.87
C PRO A 30 20.35 0.85 -11.54
N LEU A 31 19.51 1.01 -12.57
CA LEU A 31 18.06 0.85 -12.43
C LEU A 31 17.83 -0.45 -11.68
N LYS A 32 17.28 -0.37 -10.45
CA LYS A 32 16.86 -1.53 -9.67
C LYS A 32 15.57 -2.11 -10.27
N SER A 33 15.61 -2.45 -11.55
CA SER A 33 14.80 -3.49 -12.15
C SER A 33 15.78 -4.62 -12.43
N ASP A 34 15.53 -5.81 -11.90
CA ASP A 34 16.35 -6.94 -12.31
C ASP A 34 16.08 -7.24 -13.79
N LEU A 35 16.93 -6.68 -14.66
CA LEU A 35 16.81 -6.81 -16.11
C LEU A 35 17.01 -8.27 -16.56
N ASN A 36 17.66 -9.09 -15.73
CA ASN A 36 17.87 -10.52 -15.98
C ASN A 36 16.71 -11.38 -15.47
N ASN A 37 15.69 -10.76 -14.86
CA ASN A 37 14.46 -11.42 -14.41
C ASN A 37 14.69 -12.57 -13.40
N THR A 38 15.79 -12.51 -12.63
CA THR A 38 16.13 -13.51 -11.61
C THR A 38 15.25 -13.37 -10.37
N ARG A 39 14.88 -12.13 -10.01
CA ARG A 39 14.03 -11.79 -8.87
C ARG A 39 12.62 -11.41 -9.28
N LEU A 40 11.67 -11.59 -8.35
CA LEU A 40 10.32 -11.07 -8.49
C LEU A 40 10.32 -9.53 -8.37
N ASN A 41 9.85 -8.82 -9.41
CA ASN A 41 9.81 -7.36 -9.42
C ASN A 41 8.42 -6.83 -9.03
N ILE A 42 8.35 -6.07 -7.95
CA ILE A 42 7.11 -5.54 -7.39
C ILE A 42 7.03 -4.04 -7.65
N CYS A 43 5.85 -3.57 -8.08
CA CYS A 43 5.51 -2.15 -8.07
C CYS A 43 4.43 -1.90 -7.02
N LEU A 44 4.65 -0.89 -6.17
CA LEU A 44 3.72 -0.55 -5.10
C LEU A 44 3.14 0.84 -5.37
N PHE A 45 1.82 0.92 -5.56
CA PHE A 45 1.06 2.16 -5.50
C PHE A 45 0.51 2.30 -4.09
N CYS A 46 1.06 3.20 -3.29
CA CYS A 46 0.69 3.31 -1.88
C CYS A 46 0.44 4.76 -1.47
N ALA A 47 -0.43 4.94 -0.49
CA ALA A 47 -0.55 6.18 0.26
C ALA A 47 -1.05 5.87 1.68
N TYR A 48 -0.95 6.84 2.58
CA TYR A 48 -1.37 6.73 3.97
C TYR A 48 -0.64 5.65 4.80
N SER A 49 -1.05 5.48 6.06
CA SER A 49 -0.41 4.56 7.00
C SER A 49 -0.44 3.09 6.56
N PHE A 50 -1.50 2.62 5.89
CA PHE A 50 -1.57 1.24 5.42
C PHE A 50 -0.80 0.98 4.12
N GLY A 51 -0.72 1.99 3.24
CA GLY A 51 0.22 1.95 2.13
C GLY A 51 1.67 1.94 2.62
N TYR A 52 1.97 2.73 3.65
CA TYR A 52 3.26 2.67 4.35
C TYR A 52 3.51 1.29 4.99
N LEU A 53 2.49 0.68 5.60
CA LEU A 53 2.59 -0.66 6.17
C LEU A 53 2.95 -1.71 5.11
N ALA A 54 2.28 -1.66 3.95
CA ALA A 54 2.61 -2.52 2.82
C ALA A 54 4.08 -2.34 2.39
N LEU A 55 4.53 -1.09 2.23
CA LEU A 55 5.91 -0.77 1.88
C LEU A 55 6.90 -1.36 2.89
N LYS A 56 6.67 -1.11 4.18
CA LYS A 56 7.56 -1.59 5.25
C LYS A 56 7.61 -3.11 5.33
N GLN A 57 6.49 -3.79 5.12
CA GLN A 57 6.45 -5.25 5.06
C GLN A 57 7.33 -5.77 3.92
N ILE A 58 7.18 -5.22 2.71
CA ILE A 58 7.94 -5.68 1.55
C ILE A 58 9.44 -5.44 1.75
N VAL A 59 9.82 -4.27 2.29
CA VAL A 59 11.21 -3.97 2.66
C VAL A 59 11.73 -4.99 3.67
N SER A 60 10.96 -5.31 4.71
CA SER A 60 11.36 -6.33 5.70
C SER A 60 11.53 -7.72 5.08
N ASP A 61 10.65 -8.12 4.15
CA ASP A 61 10.79 -9.39 3.47
C ASP A 61 12.06 -9.43 2.59
N ILE A 62 12.42 -8.33 1.92
CA ILE A 62 13.68 -8.19 1.17
C ILE A 62 14.89 -8.28 2.10
N GLU A 63 14.86 -7.60 3.25
CA GLU A 63 15.92 -7.67 4.28
C GLU A 63 16.08 -9.11 4.81
N SER A 64 14.98 -9.86 4.88
CA SER A 64 14.97 -11.29 5.24
C SER A 64 15.48 -12.22 4.13
N LYS A 65 16.01 -11.66 3.03
CA LYS A 65 16.54 -12.35 1.84
C LYS A 65 15.50 -13.08 1.01
N MET A 66 14.24 -12.64 1.05
CA MET A 66 13.25 -13.08 0.07
C MET A 66 13.66 -12.59 -1.32
N ASP A 67 13.57 -13.46 -2.33
CA ASP A 67 14.12 -13.19 -3.67
C ASP A 67 13.20 -12.31 -4.53
N CYS A 68 12.96 -11.11 -4.03
CA CYS A 68 12.13 -10.08 -4.64
C CYS A 68 12.81 -8.71 -4.55
N ASN A 69 12.26 -7.74 -5.27
CA ASN A 69 12.68 -6.36 -5.25
C ASN A 69 11.48 -5.42 -5.47
N ILE A 70 11.59 -4.18 -5.00
CA ILE A 70 10.64 -3.11 -5.34
C ILE A 70 11.23 -2.29 -6.49
N SER A 71 10.64 -2.40 -7.68
CA SER A 71 11.07 -1.67 -8.87
C SER A 71 10.66 -0.20 -8.83
N LEU A 72 9.51 0.09 -8.22
CA LEU A 72 8.94 1.44 -8.13
C LEU A 72 7.94 1.53 -6.97
N VAL A 73 8.05 2.60 -6.20
CA VAL A 73 7.01 3.08 -5.29
C VAL A 73 6.38 4.32 -5.91
N VAL A 74 5.04 4.31 -6.02
CA VAL A 74 4.24 5.44 -6.47
C VAL A 74 3.34 5.88 -5.31
N THR A 75 3.40 7.15 -4.95
CA THR A 75 2.49 7.72 -3.95
C THR A 75 1.84 8.98 -4.44
N ASP A 76 0.71 9.31 -3.84
CA ASP A 76 0.13 10.63 -3.98
C ASP A 76 0.92 11.65 -3.13
N ASP A 77 1.07 12.88 -3.64
CA ASP A 77 1.66 14.00 -2.89
C ASP A 77 0.56 14.92 -2.33
N PRO A 78 0.28 14.84 -1.02
CA PRO A 78 -0.73 15.67 -0.38
C PRO A 78 -0.26 17.11 -0.13
N THR A 79 1.04 17.38 -0.24
CA THR A 79 1.67 18.69 0.05
C THR A 79 1.66 19.58 -1.20
N SER A 80 1.73 18.97 -2.38
CA SER A 80 1.69 19.71 -3.64
C SER A 80 0.35 20.42 -3.84
N LYS A 81 0.41 21.74 -4.06
CA LYS A 81 -0.74 22.56 -4.47
C LYS A 81 -1.21 22.27 -5.90
N PHE A 82 -0.34 21.65 -6.69
CA PHE A 82 -0.60 21.28 -8.09
C PHE A 82 -1.14 19.85 -8.21
N SER A 83 -1.15 19.07 -7.12
CA SER A 83 -1.69 17.72 -7.18
C SER A 83 -3.19 17.78 -7.48
N ARG A 84 -3.59 17.13 -8.57
CA ARG A 84 -5.00 17.05 -9.00
C ARG A 84 -5.80 16.04 -8.17
N ILE A 85 -5.45 15.94 -6.89
CA ILE A 85 -5.99 14.98 -5.95
C ILE A 85 -6.94 15.73 -5.04
N ASN A 86 -8.22 15.39 -5.12
CA ASN A 86 -9.21 16.01 -4.25
C ASN A 86 -9.05 15.51 -2.81
N LYS A 87 -8.38 16.32 -1.97
CA LYS A 87 -8.11 16.04 -0.55
C LYS A 87 -9.40 15.81 0.25
N ASN A 88 -10.51 16.48 -0.12
CA ASN A 88 -11.80 16.40 0.58
C ASN A 88 -12.58 15.12 0.28
N LYS A 89 -12.27 14.45 -0.84
CA LYS A 89 -12.94 13.20 -1.23
C LYS A 89 -12.26 11.96 -0.66
N ARG A 90 -11.18 12.10 0.11
CA ARG A 90 -10.42 10.95 0.60
C ARG A 90 -10.18 11.02 2.10
N HIS A 91 -9.61 9.94 2.64
CA HIS A 91 -9.23 9.86 4.04
C HIS A 91 -8.28 10.99 4.49
N TRP A 92 -7.55 11.62 3.55
CA TRP A 92 -6.75 12.84 3.78
C TRP A 92 -7.50 13.89 4.60
N LYS A 93 -8.81 14.11 4.37
CA LYS A 93 -9.61 15.15 5.02
C LYS A 93 -9.61 15.09 6.55
N HIS A 94 -9.31 13.93 7.13
CA HIS A 94 -9.27 13.75 8.58
C HIS A 94 -7.94 14.21 9.18
N TYR A 95 -6.84 14.14 8.43
CA TYR A 95 -5.52 14.57 8.90
C TYR A 95 -5.31 16.06 8.70
N ASN A 96 -4.59 16.69 9.63
CA ASN A 96 -4.07 18.05 9.47
C ASN A 96 -2.89 18.08 8.48
N GLU A 97 -2.44 19.26 8.06
CA GLU A 97 -1.38 19.39 7.02
C GLU A 97 -0.06 18.73 7.41
N GLU A 98 0.37 18.91 8.67
CA GLU A 98 1.60 18.33 9.22
C GLU A 98 1.55 16.80 9.22
N GLU A 99 0.45 16.20 9.68
CA GLU A 99 0.26 14.74 9.68
C GLU A 99 0.35 14.16 8.27
N ARG A 100 -0.24 14.85 7.28
CA ARG A 100 -0.20 14.42 5.87
C ARG A 100 1.22 14.48 5.33
N GLU A 101 1.97 15.51 5.66
CA GLU A 101 3.36 15.68 5.28
C GLU A 101 4.24 14.58 5.92
N LEU A 102 4.06 14.29 7.22
CA LEU A 102 4.81 13.25 7.91
C LEU A 102 4.59 11.86 7.31
N ILE A 103 3.34 11.51 6.98
CA ILE A 103 2.99 10.26 6.28
C ILE A 103 3.70 10.19 4.92
N PHE A 104 3.64 11.27 4.15
CA PHE A 104 4.29 11.34 2.85
C PHE A 104 5.82 11.17 2.97
N LEU A 105 6.43 11.87 3.92
CA LEU A 105 7.87 11.78 4.21
C LEU A 105 8.28 10.38 4.65
N ASP A 106 7.45 9.64 5.40
CA ASP A 106 7.72 8.26 5.77
C ASP A 106 7.83 7.33 4.56
N ILE A 107 6.92 7.44 3.61
CA ILE A 107 6.94 6.66 2.37
C ILE A 107 8.16 7.05 1.53
N LYS A 108 8.41 8.37 1.37
CA LYS A 108 9.56 8.89 0.62
C LYS A 108 10.89 8.44 1.24
N ASN A 109 11.09 8.66 2.53
CA ASN A 109 12.31 8.30 3.25
C ASN A 109 12.55 6.80 3.27
N THR A 110 11.50 5.98 3.42
CA THR A 110 11.65 4.52 3.34
C THR A 110 12.08 4.09 1.95
N SER A 111 11.52 4.68 0.90
CA SER A 111 11.88 4.39 -0.49
C SER A 111 13.33 4.80 -0.77
N THR A 112 13.70 6.03 -0.43
CA THR A 112 15.03 6.58 -0.74
C THR A 112 16.14 5.93 0.08
N SER A 113 15.90 5.61 1.35
CA SER A 113 16.88 4.91 2.21
C SER A 113 17.17 3.48 1.74
N ASN A 114 16.27 2.88 0.95
CA ASN A 114 16.44 1.56 0.36
C ASN A 114 16.84 1.62 -1.13
N SER A 115 17.15 2.81 -1.65
CA SER A 115 17.42 3.10 -3.06
C SER A 115 16.34 2.55 -4.01
N ILE A 116 15.07 2.74 -3.66
CA ILE A 116 13.91 2.33 -4.47
C ILE A 116 13.48 3.52 -5.33
N ASN A 117 13.22 3.29 -6.62
CA ASN A 117 12.68 4.34 -7.49
C ASN A 117 11.35 4.85 -6.92
N PHE A 118 11.16 6.18 -6.94
CA PHE A 118 10.05 6.82 -6.25
C PHE A 118 9.38 7.86 -7.15
N TYR A 119 8.06 7.81 -7.26
CA TYR A 119 7.28 8.72 -8.10
C TYR A 119 6.08 9.30 -7.36
N THR A 120 5.80 10.59 -7.58
CA THR A 120 4.66 11.26 -6.94
C THR A 120 3.64 11.87 -7.89
N GLY A 121 3.95 11.99 -9.18
CA GLY A 121 3.17 12.78 -10.12
C GLY A 121 1.93 12.10 -10.73
N SER A 122 1.51 12.62 -11.88
CA SER A 122 0.40 12.06 -12.66
C SER A 122 0.80 10.75 -13.35
N ILE A 123 0.17 9.64 -12.95
CA ILE A 123 0.44 8.31 -13.53
C ILE A 123 -0.09 8.14 -14.97
N LYS A 124 -0.77 9.17 -15.49
CA LYS A 124 -1.27 9.22 -16.87
C LYS A 124 -0.38 10.10 -17.78
N SER A 125 0.66 10.74 -17.24
CA SER A 125 1.62 11.51 -18.05
C SER A 125 2.39 10.61 -19.01
N ASN A 126 2.72 11.13 -20.19
CA ASN A 126 3.48 10.38 -21.19
C ASN A 126 4.86 10.02 -20.65
N TYR A 127 5.49 10.94 -19.92
CA TYR A 127 6.77 10.69 -19.26
C TYR A 127 6.71 9.52 -18.27
N PHE A 128 5.70 9.50 -17.37
CA PHE A 128 5.53 8.39 -16.43
C PHE A 128 5.34 7.07 -17.17
N LEU A 129 4.42 7.02 -18.14
CA LEU A 129 4.13 5.78 -18.88
C LEU A 129 5.37 5.29 -19.65
N SER A 130 6.15 6.19 -20.24
CA SER A 130 7.41 5.86 -20.90
C SER A 130 8.45 5.28 -19.93
N PHE A 131 8.60 5.88 -18.74
CA PHE A 131 9.49 5.35 -17.70
C PHE A 131 8.99 4.00 -17.16
N PHE A 132 7.71 3.92 -16.80
CA PHE A 132 7.05 2.73 -16.27
C PHE A 132 7.16 1.54 -17.23
N ASN A 133 7.05 1.79 -18.53
CA ASN A 133 7.20 0.75 -19.56
C ASN A 133 8.60 0.14 -19.61
N LYS A 134 9.65 0.88 -19.22
CA LYS A 134 11.04 0.37 -19.17
C LYS A 134 11.31 -0.54 -17.97
N LEU A 135 10.43 -0.55 -16.96
CA LEU A 135 10.60 -1.37 -15.77
C LEU A 135 10.10 -2.80 -16.03
N ASN A 136 10.82 -3.81 -15.54
CA ASN A 136 10.26 -5.14 -15.34
C ASN A 136 9.40 -5.12 -14.08
N ILE A 137 8.13 -5.53 -14.21
CA ILE A 137 7.16 -5.58 -13.12
C ILE A 137 6.37 -6.88 -13.29
N ASP A 138 6.45 -7.74 -12.28
CA ASP A 138 5.79 -9.03 -12.25
C ASP A 138 4.49 -8.98 -11.41
N LEU A 139 4.46 -8.13 -10.38
CA LEU A 139 3.34 -7.97 -9.46
C LEU A 139 3.11 -6.48 -9.17
N ILE A 140 1.85 -6.03 -9.24
CA ILE A 140 1.45 -4.70 -8.78
C ILE A 140 0.59 -4.83 -7.54
N LEU A 141 0.93 -4.08 -6.49
CA LEU A 141 0.14 -3.94 -5.28
C LEU A 141 -0.33 -2.50 -5.12
N VAL A 142 -1.59 -2.32 -4.72
CA VAL A 142 -2.24 -1.02 -4.50
C VAL A 142 -2.76 -0.96 -3.07
N ALA A 143 -2.42 0.07 -2.33
CA ALA A 143 -2.86 0.27 -0.94
C ALA A 143 -3.10 1.76 -0.67
N GLY A 144 -4.36 2.19 -0.74
CA GLY A 144 -4.76 3.57 -0.41
C GLY A 144 -4.39 4.64 -1.43
N PHE A 145 -3.78 4.25 -2.53
CA PHE A 145 -3.51 5.13 -3.66
C PHE A 145 -4.82 5.49 -4.36
N GLY A 146 -4.98 6.73 -4.82
CA GLY A 146 -6.28 7.14 -5.34
C GLY A 146 -6.31 7.77 -6.72
N GLN A 147 -5.21 7.72 -7.48
CA GLN A 147 -5.33 7.91 -8.93
C GLN A 147 -5.84 6.60 -9.55
N ILE A 148 -6.71 6.72 -10.55
CA ILE A 148 -7.23 5.55 -11.28
C ILE A 148 -6.13 5.02 -12.20
N LEU A 149 -5.72 3.76 -12.00
CA LEU A 149 -4.77 3.06 -12.84
C LEU A 149 -5.38 2.80 -14.21
N SER A 150 -4.63 3.10 -15.29
CA SER A 150 -5.04 2.77 -16.64
C SER A 150 -4.89 1.28 -16.91
N GLU A 151 -5.62 0.78 -17.91
CA GLU A 151 -5.53 -0.63 -18.34
C GLU A 151 -4.09 -1.05 -18.69
N ASN A 152 -3.32 -0.15 -19.31
CA ASN A 152 -1.91 -0.38 -19.62
C ASN A 152 -1.05 -0.61 -18.37
N ILE A 153 -1.36 0.08 -17.26
CA ILE A 153 -0.68 -0.15 -15.98
C ILE A 153 -1.12 -1.49 -15.40
N ILE A 154 -2.44 -1.74 -15.35
CA ILE A 154 -3.03 -2.94 -14.75
C ILE A 154 -2.51 -4.22 -15.42
N LYS A 155 -2.42 -4.23 -16.77
CA LYS A 155 -2.01 -5.40 -17.55
C LYS A 155 -0.50 -5.65 -17.59
N LYS A 156 0.33 -4.74 -17.07
CA LYS A 156 1.80 -4.88 -17.13
C LYS A 156 2.32 -6.05 -16.30
N ALA A 157 1.70 -6.32 -15.15
CA ALA A 157 2.15 -7.34 -14.21
C ALA A 157 1.56 -8.71 -14.53
N CYS A 158 2.41 -9.69 -14.87
CA CYS A 158 1.97 -11.03 -15.25
C CYS A 158 1.19 -11.76 -14.14
N TYR A 159 1.60 -11.59 -12.87
CA TYR A 159 0.91 -12.20 -11.73
C TYR A 159 -0.36 -11.45 -11.33
N GLY A 160 -0.50 -10.20 -11.78
CA GLY A 160 -1.69 -9.39 -11.60
C GLY A 160 -1.44 -8.07 -10.88
N CYS A 161 -2.52 -7.30 -10.80
CA CYS A 161 -2.60 -6.04 -10.09
C CYS A 161 -3.67 -6.18 -9.01
N PHE A 162 -3.27 -6.04 -7.75
CA PHE A 162 -4.15 -6.26 -6.60
C PHE A 162 -4.27 -5.02 -5.74
N ASN A 163 -5.48 -4.77 -5.22
CA ASN A 163 -5.74 -3.70 -4.27
C ASN A 163 -6.16 -4.27 -2.91
N PHE A 164 -5.62 -3.67 -1.86
CA PHE A 164 -6.01 -3.90 -0.47
C PHE A 164 -7.15 -2.94 -0.11
N HIS A 165 -8.31 -3.48 0.21
CA HIS A 165 -9.49 -2.69 0.55
C HIS A 165 -10.15 -3.17 1.86
N PRO A 166 -10.22 -2.32 2.89
CA PRO A 166 -10.93 -2.65 4.12
C PRO A 166 -12.45 -2.54 3.92
N GLY A 167 -13.19 -3.55 4.34
CA GLY A 167 -14.64 -3.62 4.14
C GLY A 167 -15.21 -4.96 4.60
N LEU A 168 -16.48 -4.97 5.04
CA LEU A 168 -17.15 -6.21 5.42
C LEU A 168 -17.33 -7.14 4.22
N GLU A 169 -17.79 -6.58 3.11
CA GLU A 169 -18.10 -7.28 1.87
C GLU A 169 -17.80 -6.34 0.69
N LEU A 170 -16.73 -6.61 -0.07
CA LEU A 170 -16.47 -5.92 -1.33
C LEU A 170 -17.53 -6.22 -2.41
N GLU A 171 -18.15 -7.40 -2.28
CA GLU A 171 -19.15 -7.89 -3.23
C GLU A 171 -20.48 -7.14 -3.11
N THR A 172 -20.77 -6.55 -1.94
CA THR A 172 -21.91 -5.65 -1.78
C THR A 172 -21.43 -4.21 -1.99
N GLU A 173 -22.12 -3.46 -2.84
CA GLU A 173 -21.77 -2.06 -3.18
C GLU A 173 -21.66 -1.13 -1.95
N LYS A 174 -22.10 -1.60 -0.79
CA LYS A 174 -22.22 -0.90 0.50
C LYS A 174 -20.89 -0.37 1.08
N TYR A 175 -19.73 -0.92 0.68
CA TYR A 175 -18.41 -0.50 1.19
C TYR A 175 -17.40 -0.16 0.08
N ARG A 176 -17.85 0.00 -1.17
CA ARG A 176 -16.97 0.42 -2.27
C ARG A 176 -16.65 1.92 -2.18
N GLY A 177 -15.50 2.30 -2.70
CA GLY A 177 -15.12 3.70 -2.85
C GLY A 177 -14.41 4.30 -1.64
N VAL A 178 -14.50 5.63 -1.54
CA VAL A 178 -13.45 6.45 -0.93
C VAL A 178 -13.44 6.54 0.60
N ASP A 179 -14.43 5.98 1.30
CA ASP A 179 -14.55 6.11 2.77
C ASP A 179 -15.34 4.95 3.44
N PRO A 180 -14.81 3.72 3.43
CA PRO A 180 -15.47 2.56 4.05
C PRO A 180 -15.57 2.67 5.58
N PHE A 181 -14.67 3.43 6.22
CA PHE A 181 -14.61 3.59 7.68
C PHE A 181 -15.79 4.39 8.23
N ASN A 182 -16.23 5.43 7.51
CA ASN A 182 -17.43 6.17 7.92
C ASN A 182 -18.67 5.30 7.90
N HIS A 183 -18.77 4.34 6.97
CA HIS A 183 -19.87 3.37 6.93
C HIS A 183 -19.79 2.42 8.14
N MET A 184 -18.60 1.90 8.45
CA MET A 184 -18.39 1.03 9.62
C MET A 184 -18.82 1.71 10.93
N LEU A 185 -18.43 2.98 11.09
CA LEU A 185 -18.82 3.79 12.24
C LEU A 185 -20.33 4.05 12.29
N LYS A 186 -20.93 4.46 11.17
CA LYS A 186 -22.37 4.74 11.11
C LYS A 186 -23.22 3.50 11.43
N ASN A 187 -22.74 2.32 11.05
CA ASN A 187 -23.44 1.06 11.27
C ASN A 187 -23.10 0.39 12.61
N ASN A 188 -22.13 0.93 13.37
CA ASN A 188 -21.56 0.31 14.57
C ASN A 188 -21.08 -1.14 14.30
N ASP A 189 -20.42 -1.35 13.17
CA ASP A 189 -19.92 -2.67 12.78
C ASP A 189 -18.86 -3.15 13.80
N PRO A 190 -19.02 -4.33 14.44
CA PRO A 190 -18.09 -4.80 15.48
C PRO A 190 -16.80 -5.37 14.91
N PHE A 191 -16.81 -5.75 13.62
CA PHE A 191 -15.65 -6.26 12.91
C PHE A 191 -15.64 -5.77 11.47
N THR A 192 -14.50 -5.93 10.81
CA THR A 192 -14.31 -5.72 9.38
C THR A 192 -13.37 -6.78 8.82
N PHE A 193 -13.08 -6.72 7.52
CA PHE A 193 -12.06 -7.52 6.87
C PHE A 193 -11.16 -6.65 6.02
N MET A 194 -9.92 -7.10 5.85
CA MET A 194 -9.08 -6.66 4.75
C MET A 194 -9.31 -7.60 3.58
N ASN A 195 -9.66 -7.02 2.44
CA ASN A 195 -9.90 -7.75 1.22
C ASN A 195 -8.75 -7.47 0.24
N LEU A 196 -8.32 -8.52 -0.46
CA LEU A 196 -7.40 -8.43 -1.58
C LEU A 196 -8.19 -8.77 -2.83
N HIS A 197 -8.30 -7.84 -3.77
CA HIS A 197 -9.04 -8.05 -5.01
C HIS A 197 -8.23 -7.60 -6.22
N HIS A 198 -8.54 -8.17 -7.38
CA HIS A 198 -7.97 -7.71 -8.64
C HIS A 198 -8.40 -6.26 -8.92
N VAL A 199 -7.49 -5.43 -9.41
CA VAL A 199 -7.85 -4.12 -9.95
C VAL A 199 -8.51 -4.32 -11.31
N SER A 200 -9.66 -3.69 -11.49
CA SER A 200 -10.45 -3.67 -12.73
C SER A 200 -10.66 -2.23 -13.21
N ASP A 201 -11.35 -2.10 -14.35
CA ASP A 201 -11.92 -0.84 -14.85
C ASP A 201 -12.98 -0.25 -13.89
N VAL A 202 -13.68 -1.09 -13.14
CA VAL A 202 -14.60 -0.68 -12.07
C VAL A 202 -13.84 -0.48 -10.74
N VAL A 203 -14.00 0.69 -10.12
CA VAL A 203 -13.43 1.02 -8.79
C VAL A 203 -13.94 0.04 -7.75
N ASP A 204 -13.02 -0.63 -7.04
CA ASP A 204 -13.28 -1.66 -6.01
C ASP A 204 -14.26 -2.75 -6.47
N GLY A 205 -14.34 -3.02 -7.78
CA GLY A 205 -15.30 -3.96 -8.38
C GLY A 205 -14.69 -5.27 -8.90
N GLY A 206 -13.38 -5.45 -8.78
CA GLY A 206 -12.71 -6.63 -9.32
C GLY A 206 -12.86 -7.87 -8.44
N LYS A 207 -12.58 -9.03 -9.05
CA LYS A 207 -12.72 -10.35 -8.40
C LYS A 207 -11.90 -10.44 -7.11
N LEU A 208 -12.52 -10.93 -6.04
CA LEU A 208 -11.85 -11.19 -4.76
C LEU A 208 -10.80 -12.30 -4.92
N ALA A 209 -9.57 -12.03 -4.48
CA ALA A 209 -8.45 -12.97 -4.47
C ALA A 209 -8.21 -13.56 -3.08
N ALA A 210 -8.43 -12.78 -2.02
CA ALA A 210 -8.37 -13.24 -0.63
C ALA A 210 -9.13 -12.32 0.32
N LYS A 211 -9.46 -12.86 1.48
CA LYS A 211 -10.09 -12.14 2.60
C LYS A 211 -9.38 -12.53 3.91
N SER A 212 -9.10 -11.54 4.74
CA SER A 212 -8.51 -11.75 6.07
C SER A 212 -9.39 -12.58 7.00
N ILE A 213 -8.86 -12.96 8.16
CA ILE A 213 -9.72 -13.25 9.32
C ILE A 213 -10.51 -11.99 9.75
N PRO A 214 -11.60 -12.11 10.52
CA PRO A 214 -12.29 -10.96 11.08
C PRO A 214 -11.33 -10.08 11.90
N ILE A 215 -11.42 -8.77 11.66
CA ILE A 215 -10.65 -7.75 12.38
C ILE A 215 -11.62 -7.04 13.31
N ASN A 216 -11.45 -7.21 14.62
CA ASN A 216 -12.26 -6.56 15.63
C ASN A 216 -11.94 -5.07 15.67
N ILE A 217 -12.93 -4.24 15.36
CA ILE A 217 -12.82 -2.77 15.34
C ILE A 217 -13.68 -2.11 16.42
N SER A 218 -14.24 -2.92 17.34
CA SER A 218 -14.98 -2.38 18.48
C SER A 218 -14.04 -1.65 19.44
N LEU A 219 -14.53 -0.55 19.99
CA LEU A 219 -13.82 0.26 20.98
C LEU A 219 -14.26 -0.18 22.38
N GLN A 220 -13.30 -0.55 23.21
CA GLN A 220 -13.54 -0.86 24.62
C GLN A 220 -13.88 0.42 25.40
N ASP A 221 -13.15 1.51 25.14
CA ASP A 221 -13.48 2.83 25.66
C ASP A 221 -14.22 3.65 24.60
N LYS A 222 -15.44 4.07 24.92
CA LYS A 222 -16.32 4.82 24.02
C LYS A 222 -16.23 6.34 24.24
N THR A 223 -15.42 6.79 25.20
CA THR A 223 -15.34 8.19 25.62
C THR A 223 -14.42 9.05 24.74
N VAL A 224 -13.58 8.44 23.90
CA VAL A 224 -12.79 9.12 22.87
C VAL A 224 -13.61 9.98 21.91
N ASP A 225 -13.04 11.07 21.40
CA ASP A 225 -13.66 11.92 20.37
C ASP A 225 -13.80 11.19 19.00
N ASP A 226 -14.68 11.70 18.15
CA ASP A 226 -15.02 11.08 16.86
C ASP A 226 -13.83 10.97 15.88
N PHE A 227 -12.87 11.89 15.95
CA PHE A 227 -11.68 11.82 15.09
C PHE A 227 -10.77 10.68 15.56
N THR A 228 -10.49 10.62 16.86
CA THR A 228 -9.71 9.53 17.48
C THR A 228 -10.36 8.17 17.19
N LYS A 229 -11.69 8.05 17.34
CA LYS A 229 -12.44 6.83 16.96
C LYS A 229 -12.17 6.41 15.52
N ARG A 230 -12.24 7.35 14.57
CA ARG A 230 -12.00 7.08 13.13
C ARG A 230 -10.58 6.59 12.88
N MET A 231 -9.57 7.23 13.46
CA MET A 231 -8.17 6.86 13.26
C MET A 231 -7.86 5.47 13.83
N LEU A 232 -8.38 5.16 15.02
CA LEU A 232 -8.19 3.86 15.65
C LEU A 232 -8.79 2.71 14.82
N ILE A 233 -10.03 2.88 14.35
CA ILE A 233 -10.67 1.90 13.47
C ILE A 233 -9.91 1.77 12.17
N TYR A 234 -9.47 2.88 11.59
CA TYR A 234 -8.69 2.90 10.36
C TYR A 234 -7.40 2.08 10.47
N GLU A 235 -6.56 2.35 11.47
CA GLU A 235 -5.31 1.62 11.69
C GLU A 235 -5.58 0.14 11.97
N LYS A 236 -6.56 -0.16 12.83
CA LYS A 236 -6.91 -1.54 13.16
C LYS A 236 -7.40 -2.31 11.94
N ALA A 237 -8.35 -1.76 11.20
CA ALA A 237 -8.91 -2.37 9.98
C ALA A 237 -7.85 -2.62 8.91
N THR A 238 -6.86 -1.72 8.82
CA THR A 238 -5.82 -1.80 7.79
C THR A 238 -4.58 -2.58 8.21
N SER A 239 -4.43 -2.92 9.50
CA SER A 239 -3.30 -3.67 10.05
C SER A 239 -3.03 -5.02 9.35
N ALA A 240 -4.08 -5.66 8.82
CA ALA A 240 -3.97 -6.92 8.10
C ALA A 240 -3.20 -6.82 6.76
N THR A 241 -3.00 -5.61 6.23
CA THR A 241 -2.30 -5.38 4.95
C THR A 241 -0.91 -6.01 4.93
N ALA A 242 -0.16 -5.93 6.03
CA ALA A 242 1.19 -6.47 6.12
C ALA A 242 1.23 -7.98 5.82
N TYR A 243 0.56 -8.80 6.62
CA TYR A 243 0.63 -10.25 6.42
C TYR A 243 -0.01 -10.67 5.09
N MET A 244 -1.09 -10.01 4.65
CA MET A 244 -1.69 -10.31 3.36
C MET A 244 -0.76 -9.96 2.19
N ALA A 245 0.00 -8.87 2.27
CA ALA A 245 1.05 -8.53 1.31
C ALA A 245 2.13 -9.61 1.26
N LYS A 246 2.60 -10.08 2.42
CA LYS A 246 3.54 -11.19 2.50
C LYS A 246 3.01 -12.44 1.81
N ASN A 247 1.75 -12.82 2.03
CA ASN A 247 1.16 -14.02 1.41
C ASN A 247 1.06 -13.92 -0.13
N ILE A 248 0.59 -12.79 -0.68
CA ILE A 248 0.49 -12.64 -2.15
C ILE A 248 1.88 -12.63 -2.80
N ILE A 249 2.87 -12.04 -2.14
CA ILE A 249 4.24 -12.02 -2.64
C ILE A 249 4.87 -13.41 -2.59
N GLN A 250 4.65 -14.18 -1.52
CA GLN A 250 5.12 -15.56 -1.44
C GLN A 250 4.53 -16.44 -2.56
N GLU A 251 3.25 -16.28 -2.85
CA GLU A 251 2.61 -17.01 -3.94
C GLU A 251 3.15 -16.58 -5.33
N ALA A 252 3.33 -15.27 -5.53
CA ALA A 252 3.96 -14.76 -6.76
C ALA A 252 5.41 -15.26 -6.91
N LEU A 253 6.16 -15.31 -5.81
CA LEU A 253 7.54 -15.80 -5.80
C LEU A 253 7.60 -17.31 -6.13
N LYS A 254 6.69 -18.11 -5.57
CA LYS A 254 6.59 -19.54 -5.88
C LYS A 254 6.31 -19.77 -7.38
N ARG A 255 5.39 -18.99 -7.97
CA ARG A 255 5.13 -19.00 -9.41
C ARG A 255 6.37 -18.59 -10.23
N HIS A 256 7.05 -17.53 -9.80
CA HIS A 256 8.28 -17.04 -10.44
C HIS A 256 9.39 -18.07 -10.46
N GLN A 257 9.65 -18.72 -9.33
CA GLN A 257 10.68 -19.76 -9.20
C GLN A 257 10.35 -21.01 -10.03
N SER A 258 9.07 -21.35 -10.15
CA SER A 258 8.60 -22.47 -10.98
C SER A 258 8.42 -22.10 -12.46
N LYS A 259 8.74 -20.84 -12.85
CA LYS A 259 8.52 -20.29 -14.20
C LYS A 259 7.05 -20.35 -14.65
N ASN A 260 6.10 -20.53 -13.74
CA ASN A 260 4.68 -20.38 -14.04
C ASN A 260 4.38 -18.88 -14.14
N ARG A 261 3.96 -18.40 -15.32
CA ARG A 261 3.60 -16.99 -15.59
C ARG A 261 2.10 -16.72 -15.56
N GLU A 262 1.29 -17.70 -15.12
CA GLU A 262 -0.15 -17.54 -14.98
C GLU A 262 -0.49 -16.51 -13.92
N LYS A 263 -1.57 -15.77 -14.20
CA LYS A 263 -2.15 -14.80 -13.27
C LYS A 263 -2.58 -15.50 -11.98
N ILE A 264 -2.42 -14.82 -10.84
CA ILE A 264 -2.89 -15.34 -9.56
C ILE A 264 -4.38 -15.08 -9.43
N ASP A 265 -5.20 -16.13 -9.45
CA ASP A 265 -6.65 -15.97 -9.26
C ASP A 265 -7.02 -15.68 -7.80
N SER A 266 -6.49 -16.48 -6.88
CA SER A 266 -6.79 -16.43 -5.45
C SER A 266 -5.65 -16.98 -4.61
N ILE A 267 -5.58 -16.60 -3.34
CA ILE A 267 -4.59 -17.11 -2.38
C ILE A 267 -5.24 -17.49 -1.04
N SER A 268 -4.61 -18.40 -0.29
CA SER A 268 -4.98 -18.67 1.10
C SER A 268 -4.12 -17.85 2.05
N VAL A 269 -4.74 -16.94 2.79
CA VAL A 269 -4.05 -16.07 3.76
C VAL A 269 -4.17 -16.53 5.22
N ASN A 270 -5.22 -17.31 5.55
CA ASN A 270 -5.56 -17.63 6.94
C ASN A 270 -4.78 -18.82 7.51
N SER A 271 -4.28 -19.73 6.67
CA SER A 271 -3.53 -20.91 7.12
C SER A 271 -2.11 -20.58 7.62
N GLN A 272 -1.60 -19.39 7.30
CA GLN A 272 -0.21 -18.98 7.59
C GLN A 272 -0.13 -17.85 8.62
N ILE A 273 -1.26 -17.46 9.23
CA ILE A 273 -1.29 -16.37 10.21
C ILE A 273 -0.65 -16.80 11.53
N LYS A 274 0.27 -15.98 12.06
CA LYS A 274 0.89 -16.22 13.36
C LYS A 274 -0.13 -16.05 14.48
N LYS A 275 0.01 -16.81 15.56
CA LYS A 275 -0.95 -16.83 16.69
C LYS A 275 -1.10 -15.45 17.35
N ASP A 276 -0.01 -14.71 17.47
CA ASP A 276 0.01 -13.36 18.03
C ASP A 276 -0.65 -12.33 17.11
N ILE A 277 -0.41 -12.40 15.80
CA ILE A 277 -1.14 -11.58 14.81
C ILE A 277 -2.63 -11.88 14.86
N LYS A 278 -3.01 -13.17 14.88
CA LYS A 278 -4.41 -13.59 14.97
C LYS A 278 -5.08 -13.02 16.22
N LYS A 279 -4.45 -13.23 17.39
CA LYS A 279 -4.93 -12.70 18.67
C LYS A 279 -5.08 -11.18 18.62
N PHE A 280 -4.08 -10.49 18.07
CA PHE A 280 -4.14 -9.03 17.90
C PHE A 280 -5.37 -8.62 17.09
N LEU A 281 -5.64 -9.24 15.93
CA LEU A 281 -6.78 -8.86 15.08
C LEU A 281 -8.14 -9.16 15.74
N GLU A 282 -8.24 -10.20 16.55
CA GLU A 282 -9.49 -10.60 17.25
C GLU A 282 -9.80 -9.74 18.48
N GLU A 283 -8.78 -9.12 19.09
CA GLU A 283 -8.95 -8.26 20.27
C GLU A 283 -9.53 -6.87 19.92
N PRO A 284 -10.43 -6.33 20.77
CA PRO A 284 -10.97 -4.99 20.60
C PRO A 284 -9.89 -3.91 20.75
N ILE A 285 -10.21 -2.70 20.30
CA ILE A 285 -9.35 -1.53 20.44
C ILE A 285 -9.44 -1.00 21.88
N VAL A 286 -8.29 -0.82 22.54
CA VAL A 286 -8.17 -0.31 23.92
C VAL A 286 -7.45 1.04 23.93
N GLU A 287 -8.13 2.10 24.38
CA GLU A 287 -7.71 3.51 24.25
C GLU A 287 -6.31 3.83 24.79
N ASN A 288 -5.92 3.25 25.94
CA ASN A 288 -4.62 3.54 26.56
C ASN A 288 -3.39 2.98 25.80
N LYS A 289 -3.59 2.20 24.74
CA LYS A 289 -2.52 1.67 23.90
C LYS A 289 -2.29 2.49 22.62
N TYR A 290 -3.18 3.43 22.28
CA TYR A 290 -3.21 4.01 20.94
C TYR A 290 -3.57 5.50 20.95
N LYS A 291 -2.54 6.35 20.92
CA LYS A 291 -2.65 7.70 20.36
C LYS A 291 -2.12 7.65 18.93
N PHE A 292 -2.82 8.28 17.99
CA PHE A 292 -2.30 8.40 16.64
C PHE A 292 -0.97 9.15 16.70
N THR A 293 0.07 8.49 16.21
CA THR A 293 1.38 9.07 15.93
C THR A 293 1.65 8.89 14.44
N ARG A 294 2.67 9.58 13.93
CA ARG A 294 3.25 9.33 12.60
C ARG A 294 3.30 7.80 12.30
N PRO A 295 3.05 7.31 11.07
CA PRO A 295 3.07 5.87 10.79
C PRO A 295 4.34 5.17 11.25
N SER A 296 5.50 5.81 11.08
CA SER A 296 6.79 5.30 11.58
C SER A 296 6.92 5.22 13.10
N GLU A 297 5.92 5.67 13.86
CA GLU A 297 5.87 5.61 15.32
C GLU A 297 4.70 4.77 15.81
N SER A 298 3.77 4.37 14.92
CA SER A 298 2.60 3.59 15.29
C SER A 298 3.02 2.22 15.81
N PRO A 299 2.78 1.89 17.11
CA PRO A 299 3.15 0.60 17.68
C PRO A 299 2.44 -0.57 16.97
N LEU A 300 1.26 -0.31 16.41
CA LEU A 300 0.47 -1.27 15.66
C LEU A 300 1.18 -1.67 14.36
N LEU A 301 1.70 -0.69 13.61
CA LEU A 301 2.46 -0.97 12.39
C LEU A 301 3.74 -1.74 12.73
N HIS A 302 4.44 -1.37 13.81
CA HIS A 302 5.65 -2.06 14.27
C HIS A 302 5.38 -3.49 14.74
N PHE A 303 4.27 -3.71 15.45
CA PHE A 303 3.86 -5.06 15.86
C PHE A 303 3.71 -5.98 14.65
N MET A 304 3.07 -5.49 13.58
CA MET A 304 2.89 -6.27 12.36
C MET A 304 4.19 -6.55 11.61
N ILE A 305 5.12 -5.58 11.55
CA ILE A 305 6.40 -5.73 10.84
C ILE A 305 7.39 -6.62 11.61
N SER A 306 7.41 -6.54 12.94
CA SER A 306 8.36 -7.27 13.80
C SER A 306 8.02 -8.76 13.98
N LYS A 307 6.86 -9.20 13.50
CA LYS A 307 6.36 -10.57 13.65
C LYS A 307 6.37 -11.30 12.32
#